data_AF-A0A382QAJ1-F1
#
_entry.id   AF-A0A382QAJ1-F1
#
_cell.length_a   1.000
_cell.length_b   1.000
_cell.length_c   1.000
_cell.angle_alpha   90.00
_cell.angle_beta   90.00
_cell.angle_gamma   90.00
#
_symmetry.space_group_name_H-M   'P 1'
#
loop_
_entity.id
_entity.type
_entity.pdbx_description
1 polymer ?
#
loop_
_entity_poly.entity_id
_entity_poly.type
_entity_poly.pdbx_seq_one_letter_code
_entity_poly.pdbx_strand_id
1 'polypeptide(L)'
;GGCGRYRLAKFFGVDSKRPARDYKAILCLDCAKAKYLKATRTPEFLARQAAREAQKQEILDLRKQGLKMCGRNLKESYGCQQVLPLSEFAKNVAYRARNGDGLNEICRECEKRRKDTLYDERPYWYEYRRWKNNWKKYTVKDRVTGEPRRMTADDWCQMWTEQEGLCAMCHGTGEWHDRFKMSPLFVDHNHDTGIVRALACATCNSALGHSKDDPATLRKMAEYLEKYAA
;
A
#
# COMPACT_ATOMS: atom_id res chain seq x y z
N GLY A 1 34.68 18.61 17.03
CA GLY A 1 34.82 17.27 17.64
C GLY A 1 35.43 16.23 16.71
N GLY A 2 36.53 16.57 16.02
CA GLY A 2 37.36 15.63 15.26
C GLY A 2 38.80 15.69 15.78
N CYS A 3 39.70 14.81 15.30
CA CYS A 3 41.07 14.73 15.82
C CYS A 3 42.00 15.86 15.36
N GLY A 4 41.58 16.69 14.39
CA GLY A 4 42.40 17.79 13.84
C GLY A 4 43.61 17.34 13.01
N ARG A 5 43.73 16.04 12.69
CA ARG A 5 44.84 15.47 11.93
C ARG A 5 44.45 15.22 10.48
N TYR A 6 45.37 15.45 9.55
CA TYR A 6 45.23 15.00 8.17
C TYR A 6 45.21 13.46 8.13
N ARG A 7 44.26 12.91 7.37
CA ARG A 7 44.02 11.47 7.23
C ARG A 7 43.68 11.16 5.78
N LEU A 8 44.10 10.00 5.28
CA LEU A 8 43.71 9.52 3.96
C LEU A 8 42.19 9.29 3.89
N ALA A 9 41.59 9.49 2.71
CA ALA A 9 40.15 9.36 2.48
C ALA A 9 39.58 7.98 2.88
N LYS A 10 40.38 6.92 2.85
CA LYS A 10 40.00 5.57 3.31
C LYS A 10 39.65 5.49 4.81
N PHE A 11 40.10 6.45 5.62
CA PHE A 11 39.80 6.53 7.05
C PHE A 11 38.53 7.31 7.35
N PHE A 12 37.73 7.63 6.34
CA PHE A 12 36.43 8.27 6.48
C PHE A 12 35.37 7.38 5.87
N GLY A 13 34.27 7.17 6.61
CA GLY A 13 33.10 6.45 6.10
C GLY A 13 32.37 7.23 5.02
N VAL A 14 31.34 6.62 4.42
CA VAL A 14 30.45 7.32 3.47
C VAL A 14 29.35 8.04 4.26
N ASP A 15 29.00 9.26 3.85
CA ASP A 15 27.86 9.97 4.43
C ASP A 15 26.54 9.36 3.94
N SER A 16 25.88 8.63 4.83
CA SER A 16 24.60 7.97 4.56
C SER A 16 23.45 8.93 4.26
N LYS A 17 23.58 10.23 4.54
CA LYS A 17 22.58 11.25 4.20
C LYS A 17 22.75 11.81 2.78
N ARG A 18 23.89 11.56 2.13
CA ARG A 18 24.18 12.04 0.76
C ARG A 18 24.91 10.95 -0.06
N PRO A 19 24.28 9.79 -0.27
CA PRO A 19 24.94 8.63 -0.88
C PRO A 19 25.30 8.82 -2.36
N ALA A 20 24.60 9.72 -3.08
CA ALA A 20 24.72 9.86 -4.53
C ALA A 20 25.98 10.60 -5.03
N ARG A 21 26.90 11.03 -4.14
CA ARG A 21 28.02 11.91 -4.50
C ARG A 21 29.37 11.53 -3.86
N ASP A 22 29.50 10.29 -3.37
CA ASP A 22 30.72 9.77 -2.72
C ASP A 22 31.28 10.65 -1.57
N TYR A 23 30.42 11.44 -0.92
CA TYR A 23 30.85 12.29 0.17
C TYR A 23 31.36 11.45 1.35
N LYS A 24 32.58 11.78 1.77
CA LYS A 24 33.16 11.22 2.98
C LYS A 24 32.55 11.88 4.21
N ALA A 25 32.34 11.09 5.25
CA ALA A 25 31.89 11.56 6.54
C ALA A 25 32.84 12.63 7.10
N ILE A 26 32.29 13.61 7.83
CA ILE A 26 33.07 14.73 8.40
C ILE A 26 34.09 14.24 9.45
N LEU A 27 33.81 13.14 10.13
CA LEU A 27 34.70 12.54 11.13
C LEU A 27 35.40 11.30 10.55
N CYS A 28 36.69 11.16 10.84
CA CYS A 28 37.39 9.90 10.58
C CYS A 28 36.77 8.77 11.42
N LEU A 29 36.97 7.53 10.99
CA LEU A 29 36.39 6.34 11.63
C LEU A 29 36.72 6.26 13.13
N ASP A 30 37.95 6.61 13.53
CA ASP A 30 38.37 6.64 14.93
C ASP A 30 37.58 7.68 15.75
N CYS A 31 37.43 8.90 15.22
CA CYS A 31 36.68 9.96 15.88
C CYS A 31 35.19 9.66 15.92
N ALA A 32 34.64 9.08 14.85
CA ALA A 32 33.26 8.61 14.82
C ALA A 32 33.03 7.52 15.87
N LYS A 33 33.94 6.54 16.00
CA LYS A 33 33.90 5.49 17.02
C LYS A 33 34.01 6.06 18.43
N ALA A 34 34.93 6.99 18.68
CA ALA A 34 35.07 7.64 19.98
C ALA A 34 33.83 8.46 20.35
N LYS A 35 33.25 9.19 19.39
CA LYS A 35 31.99 9.94 19.58
C LYS A 35 30.83 9.00 19.86
N TYR A 36 30.72 7.89 19.13
CA TYR A 36 29.74 6.84 19.36
C TYR A 36 29.87 6.26 20.78
N LEU A 37 31.07 5.82 21.17
CA LEU A 37 31.33 5.26 22.50
C LEU A 37 30.97 6.22 23.64
N LYS A 38 31.24 7.52 23.48
CA LYS A 38 30.80 8.54 24.46
C LYS A 38 29.27 8.63 24.52
N ALA A 39 28.60 8.63 23.37
CA ALA A 39 27.14 8.71 23.30
C ALA A 39 26.44 7.44 23.81
N THR A 40 27.07 6.26 23.70
CA THR A 40 26.46 4.98 24.08
C THR A 40 26.77 4.53 25.51
N ARG A 41 27.63 5.25 26.23
CA ARG A 41 27.99 4.93 27.62
C ARG A 41 27.23 5.76 28.66
N THR A 42 26.41 6.73 28.23
CA THR A 42 25.64 7.53 29.17
C THR A 42 24.60 6.67 29.88
N PRO A 43 24.32 6.91 31.18
CA PRO A 43 23.28 6.19 31.90
C PRO A 43 21.93 6.20 31.18
N GLU A 44 21.55 7.32 30.55
CA GLU A 44 20.29 7.44 29.82
C GLU A 44 20.26 6.59 28.55
N PHE A 45 21.39 6.44 27.85
CA PHE A 45 21.46 5.55 26.69
C PHE A 45 21.34 4.09 27.11
N LEU A 46 22.08 3.69 28.16
CA LEU A 46 22.06 2.33 28.68
C LEU A 46 20.67 1.97 29.24
N ALA A 47 20.02 2.88 29.97
CA ALA A 47 18.66 2.71 30.46
C ALA A 47 17.65 2.54 29.31
N ARG A 48 17.75 3.34 28.24
CA ARG A 48 16.91 3.18 27.05
C ARG A 48 17.14 1.85 26.32
N GLN A 49 18.39 1.37 26.26
CA GLN A 49 18.69 0.05 25.70
C GLN A 49 18.10 -1.07 26.55
N ALA A 50 18.29 -1.01 27.87
CA ALA A 50 17.74 -1.98 28.80
C ALA A 50 16.20 -2.02 28.72
N ALA A 51 15.54 -0.87 28.68
CA ALA A 51 14.09 -0.79 28.52
C ALA A 51 13.59 -1.41 27.21
N ARG A 52 14.32 -1.23 26.10
CA ARG A 52 13.99 -1.85 24.80
C ARG A 52 14.14 -3.36 24.84
N GLU A 53 15.20 -3.87 25.47
CA GLU A 53 15.39 -5.33 25.56
C GLU A 53 14.37 -5.96 26.49
N ALA A 54 14.03 -5.30 27.62
CA ALA A 54 12.96 -5.74 28.51
C ALA A 54 11.60 -5.80 27.78
N GLN A 55 11.24 -4.76 27.04
CA GLN A 55 10.01 -4.73 26.23
C GLN A 55 9.99 -5.84 25.17
N LYS A 56 11.13 -6.09 24.52
CA LYS A 56 11.25 -7.17 23.54
C LYS A 56 11.06 -8.54 24.19
N GLN A 57 11.61 -8.73 25.38
CA GLN A 57 11.46 -9.96 26.14
C GLN A 57 10.00 -10.20 26.55
N GLU A 58 9.33 -9.17 27.06
CA GLU A 58 7.90 -9.19 27.39
C GLU A 58 7.04 -9.62 26.17
N ILE A 59 7.32 -9.05 24.99
CA ILE A 59 6.64 -9.43 23.73
C ILE A 59 6.86 -10.90 23.39
N LEU A 60 8.09 -11.41 23.57
CA LEU A 60 8.40 -12.81 23.31
C LEU A 60 7.68 -13.73 24.30
N ASP A 61 7.58 -13.35 25.56
CA ASP A 61 6.92 -14.14 26.58
C ASP A 61 5.40 -14.20 26.40
N LEU A 62 4.77 -13.09 25.99
CA LEU A 62 3.37 -13.10 25.54
C LEU A 62 3.15 -14.07 24.38
N ARG A 63 4.06 -14.08 23.40
CA ARG A 63 3.94 -14.96 22.23
C ARG A 63 4.07 -16.44 22.58
N LYS A 64 4.94 -16.78 23.54
CA LYS A 64 5.05 -18.16 24.06
C LYS A 64 3.73 -18.63 24.69
N GLN A 65 2.97 -17.71 25.27
CA GLN A 65 1.65 -17.98 25.83
C GLN A 65 0.52 -17.98 24.78
N GLY A 66 0.84 -17.78 23.49
CA GLY A 66 -0.17 -17.67 22.44
C GLY A 66 -0.92 -16.33 22.47
N LEU A 67 -0.32 -15.28 23.04
CA LEU A 67 -0.90 -13.95 23.18
C LEU A 67 -0.09 -12.88 22.42
N LYS A 68 -0.75 -11.78 22.08
CA LYS A 68 -0.15 -10.61 21.43
C LYS A 68 -0.93 -9.34 21.75
N MET A 69 -0.21 -8.25 21.99
CA MET A 69 -0.81 -6.92 22.18
C MET A 69 -1.22 -6.28 20.83
N CYS A 70 -2.42 -5.71 20.79
CA CYS A 70 -2.96 -5.01 19.63
C CYS A 70 -2.43 -3.56 19.53
N GLY A 71 -1.59 -3.29 18.54
CA GLY A 71 -0.93 -1.99 18.34
C GLY A 71 0.32 -1.85 19.23
N ARG A 72 1.49 -1.76 18.61
CA ARG A 72 2.79 -1.79 19.33
C ARG A 72 3.34 -0.42 19.73
N ASN A 73 2.71 0.67 19.29
CA ASN A 73 3.22 2.01 19.45
C ASN A 73 2.10 2.94 19.94
N LEU A 74 2.23 3.44 21.16
CA LEU A 74 1.26 4.36 21.81
C LEU A 74 1.02 5.65 21.00
N LYS A 75 1.92 5.97 20.05
CA LYS A 75 1.81 7.16 19.19
C LYS A 75 0.84 7.02 18.02
N GLU A 76 0.45 5.81 17.65
CA GLU A 76 -0.45 5.56 16.51
C GLU A 76 -1.70 4.82 17.02
N SER A 77 -2.82 5.54 17.08
CA SER A 77 -4.07 5.18 17.76
C SER A 77 -4.91 4.07 17.09
N TYR A 78 -4.33 3.29 16.19
CA TYR A 78 -5.09 2.33 15.36
C TYR A 78 -5.39 0.99 16.05
N GLY A 79 -4.80 0.70 17.20
CA GLY A 79 -5.01 -0.54 17.96
C GLY A 79 -5.72 -0.31 19.28
N CYS A 80 -6.46 -1.31 19.78
CA CYS A 80 -7.15 -1.26 21.07
C CYS A 80 -6.23 -1.43 22.29
N GLN A 81 -4.93 -1.71 22.08
CA GLN A 81 -3.92 -1.91 23.13
C GLN A 81 -4.18 -3.09 24.07
N GLN A 82 -5.15 -3.94 23.76
CA GLN A 82 -5.44 -5.14 24.53
C GLN A 82 -4.48 -6.29 24.17
N VAL A 83 -4.15 -7.12 25.16
CA VAL A 83 -3.48 -8.41 24.98
C VAL A 83 -4.54 -9.44 24.61
N LEU A 84 -4.43 -10.00 23.40
CA LEU A 84 -5.41 -10.89 22.80
C LEU A 84 -4.75 -12.19 22.32
N PRO A 85 -5.49 -13.29 22.17
CA PRO A 85 -4.99 -14.51 21.53
C PRO A 85 -4.48 -14.26 20.11
N LEU A 86 -3.47 -15.03 19.67
CA LEU A 86 -2.92 -14.91 18.31
C LEU A 86 -3.98 -15.16 17.21
N SER A 87 -5.06 -15.88 17.50
CA SER A 87 -6.20 -16.11 16.58
C SER A 87 -6.90 -14.81 16.16
N GLU A 88 -6.90 -13.82 17.05
CA GLU A 88 -7.53 -12.51 16.84
C GLU A 88 -6.77 -11.63 15.85
N PHE A 89 -5.64 -12.11 15.33
CA PHE A 89 -4.81 -11.40 14.37
C PHE A 89 -4.82 -12.13 13.02
N ALA A 90 -5.01 -11.38 11.93
CA ALA A 90 -4.95 -11.95 10.59
C ALA A 90 -3.51 -12.30 10.20
N LYS A 91 -3.36 -13.41 9.46
CA LYS A 91 -2.07 -13.84 8.90
C LYS A 91 -1.63 -12.86 7.81
N ASN A 92 -0.38 -12.42 7.89
CA ASN A 92 0.27 -11.55 6.93
C ASN A 92 1.72 -11.99 6.74
N VAL A 93 1.98 -12.69 5.64
CA VAL A 93 3.29 -13.33 5.38
C VAL A 93 4.41 -12.30 5.29
N ALA A 94 4.13 -11.07 4.83
CA ALA A 94 5.11 -9.99 4.79
C ALA A 94 5.63 -9.60 6.19
N TYR A 95 4.86 -9.89 7.25
CA TYR A 95 5.22 -9.58 8.62
C TYR A 95 6.11 -10.65 9.27
N ARG A 96 6.33 -11.81 8.63
CA ARG A 96 7.26 -12.83 9.13
C ARG A 96 8.67 -12.27 9.24
N ALA A 97 9.15 -11.57 8.21
CA ALA A 97 10.48 -10.96 8.20
C ALA A 97 10.64 -9.82 9.22
N ARG A 98 9.55 -9.11 9.56
CA ARG A 98 9.58 -7.98 10.50
C ARG A 98 9.43 -8.39 11.96
N ASN A 99 8.55 -9.37 12.23
CA ASN A 99 8.04 -9.65 13.56
C ASN A 99 8.18 -11.12 13.97
N GLY A 100 8.54 -12.03 13.07
CA GLY A 100 8.68 -13.47 13.32
C GLY A 100 7.36 -14.26 13.32
N ASP A 101 6.24 -13.64 13.69
CA ASP A 101 4.93 -14.30 13.82
C ASP A 101 4.13 -14.38 12.51
N GLY A 102 4.39 -13.49 11.55
CA GLY A 102 3.59 -13.39 10.33
C GLY A 102 2.15 -12.99 10.60
N LEU A 103 1.90 -12.20 11.65
CA LEU A 103 0.58 -11.72 12.03
C LEU A 103 0.53 -10.19 11.94
N ASN A 104 -0.65 -9.66 11.63
CA ASN A 104 -0.91 -8.22 11.67
C ASN A 104 -0.60 -7.63 13.06
N GLU A 105 -0.29 -6.33 13.09
CA GLU A 105 0.03 -5.61 14.34
C GLU A 105 -1.20 -5.27 15.18
N ILE A 106 -2.37 -5.21 14.56
CA ILE A 106 -3.65 -4.93 15.20
C ILE A 106 -4.58 -6.13 15.03
N CYS A 107 -5.52 -6.29 15.96
CA CYS A 107 -6.52 -7.36 15.89
C CYS A 107 -7.47 -7.15 14.70
N ARG A 108 -8.18 -8.21 14.32
CA ARG A 108 -9.15 -8.22 13.21
C ARG A 108 -10.21 -7.14 13.34
N GLU A 109 -10.68 -6.88 14.56
CA GLU A 109 -11.68 -5.85 14.82
C GLU A 109 -11.12 -4.44 14.60
N CYS A 110 -9.92 -4.15 15.14
CA CYS A 110 -9.26 -2.87 14.90
C CYS A 110 -8.91 -2.69 13.42
N GLU A 111 -8.52 -3.78 12.73
CA GLU A 111 -8.31 -3.76 11.29
C GLU A 111 -9.59 -3.46 10.52
N LYS A 112 -10.72 -4.07 10.93
CA LYS A 112 -12.05 -3.79 10.35
C LYS A 112 -12.43 -2.33 10.55
N ARG A 113 -12.39 -1.83 11.79
CA ARG A 113 -12.70 -0.41 12.10
C ARG A 113 -11.82 0.54 11.30
N ARG A 114 -10.51 0.28 11.22
CA ARG A 114 -9.58 1.10 10.43
C ARG A 114 -9.95 1.09 8.94
N LYS A 115 -10.32 -0.07 8.39
CA LYS A 115 -10.77 -0.17 7.00
C LYS A 115 -12.07 0.62 6.81
N ASP A 116 -13.03 0.48 7.71
CA ASP A 116 -14.31 1.18 7.64
C ASP A 116 -14.14 2.70 7.65
N THR A 117 -13.36 3.26 8.58
CA THR A 117 -13.04 4.69 8.59
C THR A 117 -12.35 5.16 7.30
N LEU A 118 -11.41 4.36 6.76
CA LEU A 118 -10.75 4.69 5.49
C LEU A 118 -11.72 4.68 4.30
N TYR A 119 -12.72 3.80 4.31
CA TYR A 119 -13.77 3.76 3.28
C TYR A 119 -14.68 4.97 3.36
N ASP A 120 -15.07 5.37 4.58
CA ASP A 120 -16.05 6.43 4.79
C ASP A 120 -15.43 7.82 4.54
N GLU A 121 -14.18 8.05 4.97
CA GLU A 121 -13.53 9.35 4.85
C GLU A 121 -12.90 9.61 3.48
N ARG A 122 -12.46 8.55 2.77
CA ARG A 122 -11.66 8.68 1.54
C ARG A 122 -11.89 7.53 0.55
N PRO A 123 -13.12 7.34 0.01
CA PRO A 123 -13.43 6.28 -0.96
C PRO A 123 -12.49 6.34 -2.18
N TYR A 124 -12.22 7.55 -2.67
CA TYR A 124 -11.24 7.83 -3.72
C TYR A 124 -9.82 7.31 -3.43
N TRP A 125 -9.30 7.51 -2.21
CA TRP A 125 -7.92 7.13 -1.88
C TRP A 125 -7.73 5.62 -1.83
N TYR A 126 -8.77 4.88 -1.41
CA TYR A 126 -8.74 3.43 -1.41
C TYR A 126 -8.70 2.86 -2.83
N GLU A 127 -9.59 3.33 -3.71
CA GLU A 127 -9.63 2.93 -5.12
C GLU A 127 -8.34 3.33 -5.85
N TYR A 128 -7.85 4.56 -5.65
CA TYR A 128 -6.56 5.01 -6.17
C TYR A 128 -5.41 4.12 -5.70
N ARG A 129 -5.35 3.75 -4.42
CA ARG A 129 -4.28 2.90 -3.88
C ARG A 129 -4.35 1.48 -4.42
N ARG A 130 -5.55 0.94 -4.63
CA ARG A 130 -5.78 -0.37 -5.25
C ARG A 130 -5.36 -0.37 -6.71
N TRP A 131 -5.71 0.68 -7.46
CA TRP A 131 -5.21 0.92 -8.81
C TRP A 131 -3.68 1.02 -8.82
N LYS A 132 -3.10 1.88 -7.97
CA LYS A 132 -1.65 2.10 -7.85
C LYS A 132 -0.86 0.86 -7.48
N ASN A 133 -1.43 -0.09 -6.74
CA ASN A 133 -0.74 -1.36 -6.45
C ASN A 133 -0.74 -2.31 -7.66
N ASN A 134 -1.69 -2.14 -8.59
CA ASN A 134 -1.83 -2.95 -9.81
C ASN A 134 -1.39 -2.21 -11.08
N TRP A 135 -1.00 -0.94 -11.00
CA TRP A 135 -0.76 -0.06 -12.17
C TRP A 135 0.28 -0.62 -13.15
N LYS A 136 1.27 -1.37 -12.64
CA LYS A 136 2.29 -2.02 -13.49
C LYS A 136 1.69 -3.01 -14.50
N LYS A 137 0.51 -3.56 -14.23
CA LYS A 137 -0.25 -4.42 -15.15
C LYS A 137 -0.91 -3.64 -16.29
N TYR A 138 -1.23 -2.37 -16.08
CA TYR A 138 -1.89 -1.50 -17.07
C TYR A 138 -0.88 -0.70 -17.89
N THR A 139 0.31 -1.27 -18.10
CA THR A 139 1.23 -0.79 -19.14
C THR A 139 0.64 -1.21 -20.48
N VAL A 140 -0.29 -0.44 -21.00
CA VAL A 140 -0.81 -0.71 -22.33
C VAL A 140 0.19 -0.12 -23.34
N LYS A 141 0.71 -0.97 -24.22
CA LYS A 141 1.46 -0.49 -25.38
C LYS A 141 0.42 0.08 -26.34
N ASP A 142 0.51 1.36 -26.65
CA ASP A 142 -0.24 1.91 -27.76
C ASP A 142 0.25 1.21 -29.03
N ARG A 143 -0.60 0.38 -29.63
CA ARG A 143 -0.22 -0.41 -30.82
C ARG A 143 -0.19 0.43 -32.10
N VAL A 144 -0.73 1.65 -32.07
CA VAL A 144 -0.78 2.57 -33.21
C VAL A 144 0.48 3.43 -33.25
N THR A 145 0.89 3.98 -32.11
CA THR A 145 2.09 4.84 -32.03
C THR A 145 3.36 4.09 -31.65
N GLY A 146 3.23 2.88 -31.09
CA GLY A 146 4.36 2.10 -30.56
C GLY A 146 4.94 2.64 -29.25
N GLU A 147 4.47 3.81 -28.79
CA GLU A 147 4.92 4.43 -27.56
C GLU A 147 4.18 3.85 -26.34
N PRO A 148 4.87 3.60 -25.22
CA PRO A 148 4.21 3.19 -23.99
C PRO A 148 3.46 4.39 -23.39
N ARG A 149 2.23 4.67 -23.82
CA ARG A 149 1.36 5.61 -23.10
C ARG A 149 0.79 4.93 -21.86
N ARG A 150 1.62 4.92 -20.81
CA ARG A 150 1.23 4.46 -19.48
C ARG A 150 0.27 5.48 -18.90
N MET A 151 -0.95 5.03 -18.60
CA MET A 151 -1.86 5.81 -17.79
C MET A 151 -1.16 6.17 -16.47
N THR A 152 -1.09 7.46 -16.19
CA THR A 152 -0.48 8.00 -14.99
C THR A 152 -1.46 7.99 -13.82
N ALA A 153 -0.94 8.29 -12.64
CA ALA A 153 -1.79 8.54 -11.49
C ALA A 153 -2.78 9.67 -11.79
N ASP A 154 -2.31 10.75 -12.39
CA ASP A 154 -3.10 11.95 -12.63
C ASP A 154 -4.20 11.70 -13.67
N ASP A 155 -3.92 10.91 -14.71
CA ASP A 155 -4.94 10.48 -15.69
C ASP A 155 -6.09 9.71 -15.00
N TRP A 156 -5.75 8.77 -14.11
CA TRP A 156 -6.75 8.01 -13.35
C TRP A 156 -7.56 8.91 -12.41
N CYS A 157 -6.87 9.82 -11.71
CA CYS A 157 -7.49 10.80 -10.82
C CYS A 157 -8.49 11.68 -11.59
N GLN A 158 -8.10 12.15 -12.78
CA GLN A 158 -8.93 12.96 -13.65
C GLN A 158 -10.19 12.20 -14.08
N MET A 159 -10.06 10.97 -14.60
CA MET A 159 -11.21 10.16 -14.97
C MET A 159 -12.15 9.90 -13.79
N TRP A 160 -11.60 9.61 -12.61
CA TRP A 160 -12.43 9.43 -11.41
C TRP A 160 -13.24 10.69 -11.08
N THR A 161 -12.61 11.86 -11.13
CA THR A 161 -13.27 13.14 -10.88
C THR A 161 -14.32 13.46 -11.93
N GLU A 162 -14.01 13.30 -13.21
CA GLU A 162 -14.93 13.54 -14.33
C GLU A 162 -16.15 12.60 -14.29
N GLN A 163 -15.95 11.37 -13.81
CA GLN A 163 -17.01 10.38 -13.66
C GLN A 163 -17.69 10.41 -12.29
N GLU A 164 -17.35 11.36 -11.42
CA GLU A 164 -17.87 11.48 -10.04
C GLU A 164 -17.73 10.18 -9.21
N GLY A 165 -16.71 9.37 -9.51
CA GLY A 165 -16.51 8.06 -8.90
C GLY A 165 -17.50 6.97 -9.32
N LEU A 166 -18.17 7.14 -10.46
CA LEU A 166 -19.17 6.22 -11.00
C LEU A 166 -18.67 5.50 -12.25
N CYS A 167 -19.34 4.39 -12.59
CA CYS A 167 -19.11 3.70 -13.85
C CYS A 167 -19.48 4.59 -15.04
N ALA A 168 -18.59 4.73 -16.03
CA ALA A 168 -18.85 5.54 -17.23
C ALA A 168 -20.00 5.01 -18.11
N MET A 169 -20.41 3.75 -17.96
CA MET A 169 -21.47 3.13 -18.76
C MET A 169 -22.83 3.13 -18.06
N CYS A 170 -22.89 2.60 -16.83
CA CYS A 170 -24.16 2.44 -16.13
C CYS A 170 -24.43 3.54 -15.09
N HIS A 171 -23.47 4.44 -14.87
CA HIS A 171 -23.52 5.47 -13.82
C HIS A 171 -23.77 4.95 -12.40
N GLY A 172 -23.72 3.62 -12.20
CA GLY A 172 -23.85 3.00 -10.90
C GLY A 172 -22.54 3.09 -10.12
N THR A 173 -22.68 3.22 -8.81
CA THR A 173 -21.62 3.09 -7.78
C THR A 173 -21.14 1.64 -7.60
N GLY A 174 -21.66 0.69 -8.40
CA GLY A 174 -21.49 -0.74 -8.16
C GLY A 174 -22.43 -1.30 -7.09
N GLU A 175 -23.44 -0.54 -6.64
CA GLU A 175 -24.42 -0.94 -5.62
C GLU A 175 -25.21 -2.22 -5.93
N TRP A 176 -25.42 -2.55 -7.21
CA TRP A 176 -26.25 -3.69 -7.62
C TRP A 176 -25.59 -5.07 -7.44
N HIS A 177 -24.31 -5.16 -7.05
CA HIS A 177 -23.63 -6.45 -6.97
C HIS A 177 -22.70 -6.57 -5.74
N ASP A 178 -23.25 -7.24 -4.73
CA ASP A 178 -22.66 -7.79 -3.50
C ASP A 178 -22.61 -6.86 -2.26
N ARG A 179 -22.94 -7.47 -1.11
CA ARG A 179 -23.26 -6.91 0.21
C ARG A 179 -22.05 -6.26 0.91
N PHE A 180 -21.01 -5.90 0.16
CA PHE A 180 -19.80 -5.28 0.64
C PHE A 180 -19.44 -4.10 -0.28
N LYS A 181 -19.75 -2.88 0.20
CA LYS A 181 -19.11 -1.59 -0.10
C LYS A 181 -18.52 -1.42 -1.51
N MET A 182 -19.13 -0.54 -2.32
CA MET A 182 -18.57 0.07 -3.56
C MET A 182 -17.75 -0.91 -4.42
N SER A 183 -18.38 -1.54 -5.42
CA SER A 183 -17.63 -2.37 -6.36
C SER A 183 -16.54 -1.51 -7.01
N PRO A 184 -15.26 -1.94 -6.97
CA PRO A 184 -14.15 -1.15 -7.49
C PRO A 184 -14.37 -0.83 -8.97
N LEU A 185 -13.96 0.37 -9.39
CA LEU A 185 -13.91 0.70 -10.81
C LEU A 185 -12.61 0.19 -11.42
N PHE A 186 -12.75 -0.46 -12.57
CA PHE A 186 -11.67 -1.01 -13.38
C PHE A 186 -11.37 -0.07 -14.53
N VAL A 187 -10.12 -0.09 -14.99
CA VAL A 187 -9.69 0.70 -16.15
C VAL A 187 -10.08 -0.07 -17.41
N ASP A 188 -11.09 0.42 -18.11
CA ASP A 188 -11.49 -0.10 -19.41
C ASP A 188 -10.50 0.38 -20.47
N HIS A 189 -10.15 -0.51 -21.39
CA HIS A 189 -9.27 -0.21 -22.50
C HIS A 189 -9.68 -1.01 -23.73
N ASN A 190 -9.46 -0.44 -24.91
CA ASN A 190 -9.66 -1.17 -26.15
C ASN A 190 -8.64 -2.31 -26.26
N HIS A 191 -9.13 -3.54 -26.48
CA HIS A 191 -8.28 -4.73 -26.50
C HIS A 191 -7.38 -4.83 -27.76
N ASP A 192 -7.70 -4.11 -28.83
CA ASP A 192 -6.93 -4.07 -30.08
C ASP A 192 -5.82 -3.03 -30.03
N THR A 193 -6.15 -1.80 -29.62
CA THR A 193 -5.24 -0.64 -29.63
C THR A 193 -4.51 -0.44 -28.32
N GLY A 194 -5.09 -0.94 -27.22
CA GLY A 194 -4.61 -0.69 -25.87
C GLY A 194 -4.98 0.68 -25.30
N ILE A 195 -5.74 1.50 -26.04
CA ILE A 195 -6.10 2.84 -25.59
C ILE A 195 -7.12 2.74 -24.45
N VAL A 196 -6.81 3.38 -23.33
CA VAL A 196 -7.72 3.51 -22.17
C VAL A 196 -8.95 4.31 -22.60
N ARG A 197 -10.14 3.82 -22.25
CA ARG A 197 -11.40 4.50 -22.52
C ARG A 197 -11.85 5.29 -21.28
N ALA A 198 -12.22 4.58 -20.21
CA ALA A 198 -12.82 5.16 -19.01
C ALA A 198 -12.72 4.20 -17.81
N LEU A 199 -13.23 4.61 -16.65
CA LEU A 199 -13.42 3.72 -15.51
C LEU A 199 -14.80 3.03 -15.58
N ALA A 200 -14.82 1.70 -15.43
CA ALA A 200 -16.03 0.88 -15.55
C ALA A 200 -16.17 -0.08 -14.36
N CYS A 201 -17.40 -0.38 -13.93
CA CYS A 201 -17.62 -1.41 -12.91
C CYS A 201 -17.33 -2.82 -13.46
N ALA A 202 -17.13 -3.81 -12.57
CA ALA A 202 -16.83 -5.19 -12.96
C ALA A 202 -17.83 -5.78 -13.96
N THR A 203 -19.12 -5.54 -13.74
CA THR A 203 -20.20 -6.09 -14.57
C THR A 203 -20.18 -5.52 -15.98
N CYS A 204 -20.13 -4.18 -16.11
CA CYS A 204 -20.09 -3.54 -17.42
C CYS A 204 -18.80 -3.86 -18.18
N ASN A 205 -17.65 -3.83 -17.49
CA ASN A 205 -16.37 -4.20 -18.08
C ASN A 205 -16.36 -5.66 -18.58
N SER A 206 -16.96 -6.59 -17.82
CA SER A 206 -17.05 -7.99 -18.24
C SER A 206 -18.03 -8.18 -19.41
N ALA A 207 -19.15 -7.44 -19.41
CA ALA A 207 -20.10 -7.47 -20.53
C ALA A 207 -19.43 -7.03 -21.85
N LEU A 208 -18.64 -5.96 -21.82
CA LEU A 208 -17.82 -5.52 -22.97
C LEU A 208 -16.83 -6.61 -23.41
N GLY A 209 -16.10 -7.22 -22.46
CA GLY A 209 -15.18 -8.31 -22.77
C GLY A 209 -15.87 -9.54 -23.38
N HIS A 210 -17.06 -9.90 -22.88
CA HIS A 210 -17.86 -11.01 -23.40
C HIS A 210 -18.44 -10.73 -24.79
N SER A 211 -18.73 -9.47 -25.11
CA SER A 211 -19.08 -9.06 -26.47
C SER A 211 -17.86 -8.89 -27.38
N LYS A 212 -16.64 -9.15 -26.89
CA LYS A 212 -15.37 -8.92 -27.60
C LYS A 212 -15.25 -7.50 -28.14
N ASP A 213 -15.71 -6.53 -27.35
CA ASP A 213 -15.75 -5.12 -27.70
C ASP A 213 -16.58 -4.80 -28.97
N ASP A 214 -17.43 -5.73 -29.46
CA ASP A 214 -18.23 -5.54 -30.68
C ASP A 214 -19.57 -4.84 -30.38
N PRO A 215 -19.79 -3.62 -30.89
CA PRO A 215 -21.05 -2.90 -30.71
C PRO A 215 -22.24 -3.60 -31.40
N ALA A 216 -22.02 -4.34 -32.48
CA ALA A 216 -23.11 -5.03 -33.19
C ALA A 216 -23.68 -6.15 -32.32
N THR A 217 -22.82 -6.93 -31.65
CA THR A 217 -23.23 -7.94 -30.67
C THR A 217 -24.02 -7.32 -29.51
N LEU A 218 -23.55 -6.20 -28.93
CA LEU A 218 -24.24 -5.54 -27.83
C LEU A 218 -25.64 -5.04 -28.23
N ARG A 219 -25.80 -4.49 -29.44
CA ARG A 219 -27.12 -4.08 -29.96
C ARG A 219 -28.08 -5.27 -30.08
N LYS A 220 -27.61 -6.41 -30.61
CA LYS A 220 -28.42 -7.65 -30.68
C LYS A 220 -28.83 -8.17 -29.30
N MET A 221 -27.95 -8.03 -28.30
CA MET A 221 -28.29 -8.39 -26.91
C MET A 221 -29.40 -7.48 -26.36
N ALA A 222 -29.34 -6.17 -26.63
CA ALA A 222 -30.39 -5.23 -26.25
C ALA A 222 -31.72 -5.54 -26.95
N GLU A 223 -31.71 -5.71 -28.28
CA GLU A 223 -32.89 -6.10 -29.08
C GLU A 223 -33.54 -7.39 -28.57
N TYR A 224 -32.72 -8.38 -28.19
CA TYR A 224 -33.22 -9.63 -27.60
C TYR A 224 -33.95 -9.37 -26.28
N LEU A 225 -33.37 -8.56 -25.37
CA LEU A 225 -34.02 -8.23 -24.10
C LEU A 225 -35.33 -7.48 -24.32
N GLU A 226 -35.36 -6.49 -25.22
CA GLU A 226 -36.56 -5.71 -25.54
C GLU A 226 -37.67 -6.59 -26.13
N LYS A 227 -37.31 -7.53 -27.02
CA LYS A 227 -38.26 -8.47 -27.62
C LYS A 227 -38.96 -9.37 -26.61
N TYR A 228 -38.29 -9.69 -25.49
CA TYR A 228 -38.81 -10.59 -24.45
C TYR A 228 -39.09 -9.88 -23.12
N ALA A 229 -39.05 -8.55 -23.09
CA ALA A 229 -39.48 -7.75 -21.94
C ALA A 229 -41.02 -7.81 -21.88
N ALA A 230 -41.56 -8.51 -20.88
CA ALA A 230 -43.00 -8.62 -20.64
C ALA A 230 -43.59 -7.32 -20.09
#